data_AF-A0A763SV81-F1
#
_entry.id   AF-A0A763SV81-F1
#
_cell.length_a   1.000
_cell.length_b   1.000
_cell.length_c   1.000
_cell.angle_alpha   90.00
_cell.angle_beta   90.00
_cell.angle_gamma   90.00
#
_symmetry.space_group_name_H-M   'P 1'
#
loop_
_entity.id
_entity.type
_entity.pdbx_description
1 polymer ?
#
loop_
_entity_poly.entity_id
_entity_poly.type
_entity_poly.pdbx_seq_one_letter_code
_entity_poly.pdbx_strand_id
1 'polypeptide(L)'
;MSNFEFQNELNGGYVRFPQNWMLQWKRVSIPAASGITGATTSANYLIPFTSTVIGSWANVESRTINVAASPFVSASNNNLSSFLATSTYTSSSLDVMVYSIGR
;
A
#
# COMPACT_ATOMS: atom_id res chain seq x y z
N MET A 1 -3.94 30.51 0.43
CA MET A 1 -3.07 29.71 -0.45
C MET A 1 -3.08 28.29 0.10
N SER A 2 -3.57 27.31 -0.64
CA SER A 2 -3.56 25.91 -0.18
C SER A 2 -2.18 25.32 -0.42
N ASN A 3 -1.49 24.98 0.65
CA ASN A 3 -0.11 24.53 0.58
C ASN A 3 -0.05 23.11 0.04
N PHE A 4 0.75 22.92 -1.01
CA PHE A 4 1.25 21.62 -1.42
C PHE A 4 2.33 21.20 -0.42
N GLU A 5 2.26 19.97 0.07
CA GLU A 5 3.23 19.40 1.01
C GLU A 5 3.72 18.07 0.43
N PHE A 6 5.03 17.81 0.48
CA PHE A 6 5.63 16.59 -0.02
C PHE A 6 6.67 16.06 0.96
N GLN A 7 6.59 14.76 1.25
CA GLN A 7 7.59 14.03 2.02
C GLN A 7 7.85 12.69 1.34
N ASN A 8 9.11 12.28 1.26
CA ASN A 8 9.49 10.98 0.76
C ASN A 8 10.65 10.41 1.57
N GLU A 9 10.46 9.19 2.05
CA GLU A 9 11.40 8.40 2.82
C GLU A 9 11.56 7.01 2.19
N LEU A 10 12.53 6.23 2.69
CA LEU A 10 12.87 4.92 2.13
C LEU A 10 11.67 3.94 2.07
N ASN A 11 10.77 4.02 3.05
CA ASN A 11 9.66 3.06 3.20
C ASN A 11 8.27 3.69 2.98
N GLY A 12 8.22 4.90 2.44
CA GLY A 12 6.95 5.57 2.17
C GLY A 12 7.08 7.07 2.02
N GLY A 13 5.98 7.71 1.67
CA GLY A 13 5.90 9.15 1.53
C GLY A 13 4.48 9.59 1.27
N TYR A 14 4.29 10.89 1.11
CA TYR A 14 3.02 11.44 0.72
C TYR A 14 3.19 12.76 -0.01
N VAL A 15 2.11 13.13 -0.68
CA VAL A 15 1.86 14.46 -1.19
C VAL A 15 0.47 14.89 -0.74
N ARG A 16 0.37 16.09 -0.16
CA ARG A 16 -0.91 16.75 0.11
C ARG A 16 -1.18 17.81 -0.94
N PHE A 17 -2.42 17.85 -1.37
CA PHE A 17 -2.96 18.75 -2.35
C PHE A 17 -3.98 19.70 -1.68
N PRO A 18 -4.46 20.73 -2.40
CA PRO A 18 -5.54 21.59 -1.91
C PRO A 18 -6.75 20.81 -1.40
N GLN A 19 -7.54 21.42 -0.52
CA GLN A 19 -8.74 20.82 0.08
C GLN A 19 -8.46 19.55 0.91
N ASN A 20 -7.24 19.43 1.45
CA ASN A 20 -6.77 18.32 2.29
C ASN A 20 -6.72 16.95 1.58
N TRP A 21 -6.77 16.92 0.25
CA TRP A 21 -6.52 15.69 -0.48
C TRP A 21 -5.08 15.23 -0.27
N MET A 22 -4.86 13.92 -0.24
CA MET A 22 -3.56 13.33 0.00
C MET A 22 -3.42 12.04 -0.80
N LEU A 23 -2.29 11.89 -1.47
CA LEU A 23 -1.80 10.62 -1.98
C LEU A 23 -0.63 10.22 -1.09
N GLN A 24 -0.67 9.03 -0.52
CA GLN A 24 0.43 8.49 0.27
C GLN A 24 0.79 7.09 -0.20
N TRP A 25 2.04 6.72 0.04
CA TRP A 25 2.55 5.39 -0.27
C TRP A 25 3.34 4.85 0.90
N LYS A 26 3.30 3.53 1.06
CA LYS A 26 4.00 2.83 2.14
C LYS A 26 4.43 1.45 1.69
N ARG A 27 5.68 1.13 1.99
CA ARG A 27 6.24 -0.20 1.80
C ARG A 27 5.76 -1.12 2.91
N VAL A 28 5.26 -2.29 2.53
CA VAL A 28 4.83 -3.34 3.47
C VAL A 28 5.32 -4.70 3.02
N SER A 29 5.70 -5.54 3.98
CA SER A 29 6.05 -6.93 3.72
C SER A 29 4.84 -7.81 3.98
N ILE A 30 4.44 -8.57 2.97
CA ILE A 30 3.35 -9.55 3.06
C ILE A 30 4.00 -10.93 3.19
N PRO A 31 3.62 -11.78 4.16
CA PRO A 31 4.18 -13.12 4.28
C PRO A 31 3.83 -13.97 3.06
N ALA A 32 4.54 -15.09 2.88
CA ALA A 32 4.20 -16.06 1.85
C ALA A 32 2.77 -16.58 2.03
N ALA A 33 2.01 -16.65 0.95
CA ALA A 33 0.66 -17.19 0.93
C ALA A 33 0.67 -18.71 1.17
N SER A 34 -0.29 -19.20 1.96
CA SER A 34 -0.53 -20.63 2.13
C SER A 34 -1.61 -21.10 1.16
N GLY A 35 -1.21 -21.56 -0.03
CA GLY A 35 -2.14 -22.05 -1.05
C GLY A 35 -2.89 -20.91 -1.76
N ILE A 36 -4.17 -21.12 -2.07
CA ILE A 36 -4.94 -20.26 -2.99
C ILE A 36 -5.60 -19.04 -2.33
N THR A 37 -5.64 -18.96 -0.99
CA THR A 37 -6.37 -17.91 -0.26
C THR A 37 -5.60 -16.59 -0.15
N GLY A 38 -4.35 -16.55 -0.61
CA GLY A 38 -3.47 -15.40 -0.41
C GLY A 38 -3.06 -15.21 1.05
N ALA A 39 -2.11 -14.31 1.27
CA ALA A 39 -1.72 -13.79 2.58
C ALA A 39 -2.05 -12.31 2.65
N THR A 40 -2.61 -11.86 3.78
CA THR A 40 -3.01 -10.47 4.00
C THR A 40 -2.29 -9.90 5.21
N THR A 41 -1.80 -8.66 5.06
CA THR A 41 -1.19 -7.87 6.13
C THR A 41 -1.92 -6.55 6.27
N SER A 42 -2.21 -6.14 7.50
CA SER A 42 -2.73 -4.79 7.80
C SER A 42 -1.58 -3.86 8.13
N ALA A 43 -1.65 -2.62 7.65
CA ALA A 43 -0.70 -1.58 8.02
C ALA A 43 -1.39 -0.22 8.14
N ASN A 44 -0.85 0.64 9.01
CA ASN A 44 -1.33 2.01 9.14
C ASN A 44 -0.80 2.88 8.00
N TYR A 45 -1.62 3.83 7.58
CA TYR A 45 -1.17 4.97 6.78
C TYR A 45 -0.05 5.73 7.51
N LEU A 46 0.77 6.46 6.75
CA LEU A 46 1.74 7.38 7.35
C LEU A 46 1.02 8.51 8.10
N ILE A 47 -0.08 8.97 7.50
CA ILE A 47 -0.96 9.99 8.05
C ILE A 47 -2.39 9.47 7.88
N PRO A 48 -3.19 9.36 8.95
CA PRO A 48 -4.61 9.02 8.83
C PRO A 48 -5.35 10.00 7.92
N PHE A 49 -6.23 9.49 7.07
CA PHE A 49 -7.19 10.30 6.35
C PHE A 49 -8.27 10.80 7.32
N THR A 50 -8.87 11.94 7.02
CA THR A 50 -9.81 12.61 7.94
C THR A 50 -11.28 12.32 7.63
N SER A 51 -11.60 11.94 6.39
CA SER A 51 -12.99 11.77 5.95
C SER A 51 -13.24 10.64 4.96
N THR A 52 -12.32 10.36 4.03
CA THR A 52 -12.52 9.33 3.00
C THR A 52 -11.21 8.81 2.44
N VAL A 53 -11.23 7.55 1.98
CA VAL A 53 -10.19 6.96 1.14
C VAL A 53 -10.89 6.42 -0.10
N ILE A 54 -10.58 7.00 -1.26
CA ILE A 54 -11.29 6.70 -2.50
C ILE A 54 -10.66 5.54 -3.27
N GLY A 55 -9.41 5.18 -2.96
CA GLY A 55 -8.75 4.06 -3.59
C GLY A 55 -7.43 3.69 -2.91
N SER A 56 -7.11 2.41 -2.98
CA SER A 56 -5.80 1.85 -2.64
C SER A 56 -5.40 0.81 -3.66
N TRP A 57 -4.10 0.71 -3.96
CA TRP A 57 -3.54 -0.31 -4.84
C TRP A 57 -2.12 -0.69 -4.39
N ALA A 58 -1.65 -1.86 -4.81
CA ALA A 58 -0.33 -2.37 -4.47
C ALA A 58 0.48 -2.67 -5.73
N ASN A 59 1.76 -2.32 -5.71
CA ASN A 59 2.72 -2.69 -6.73
C ASN A 59 3.84 -3.51 -6.09
N VAL A 60 4.33 -4.53 -6.79
CA VAL A 60 5.44 -5.33 -6.28
C VAL A 60 6.76 -4.58 -6.49
N GLU A 61 7.58 -4.49 -5.44
CA GLU A 61 8.91 -3.86 -5.52
C GLU A 61 10.07 -4.86 -5.54
N SER A 62 9.79 -6.13 -5.24
CA SER A 62 10.85 -7.15 -5.17
C SER A 62 11.41 -7.45 -6.56
N ARG A 63 12.74 -7.34 -6.70
CA ARG A 63 13.48 -7.70 -7.93
C ARG A 63 13.70 -9.20 -8.11
N THR A 64 13.31 -10.01 -7.12
CA THR A 64 13.61 -11.46 -7.07
C THR A 64 12.38 -12.34 -7.34
N ILE A 65 11.29 -11.77 -7.84
CA ILE A 65 10.09 -12.54 -8.17
C ILE A 65 10.38 -13.43 -9.39
N ASN A 66 10.05 -14.70 -9.28
CA ASN A 66 10.04 -15.57 -10.45
C ASN A 66 8.86 -15.18 -11.37
N VAL A 67 9.16 -14.77 -12.62
CA VAL A 67 8.17 -14.34 -13.61
C VAL A 67 7.10 -15.41 -13.87
N ALA A 68 7.45 -16.70 -13.78
CA ALA A 68 6.52 -17.81 -13.95
C ALA A 68 5.48 -17.94 -12.81
N ALA A 69 5.74 -17.32 -11.65
CA ALA A 69 4.88 -17.31 -10.47
C ALA A 69 4.42 -15.89 -10.10
N SER A 70 4.34 -14.99 -11.10
CA SER A 70 4.02 -13.57 -10.91
C SER A 70 2.83 -13.40 -9.95
N PRO A 71 3.05 -12.77 -8.78
CA PRO A 71 2.02 -12.73 -7.77
C PRO A 71 0.93 -11.74 -8.15
N PHE A 72 -0.31 -12.12 -7.91
CA PHE A 72 -1.37 -11.14 -7.76
C PHE A 72 -1.19 -10.42 -6.43
N VAL A 73 -1.13 -9.09 -6.48
CA VAL A 73 -1.12 -8.22 -5.30
C VAL A 73 -2.26 -7.22 -5.39
N SER A 74 -2.84 -6.91 -4.23
CA SER A 74 -3.90 -5.92 -4.12
C SER A 74 -3.80 -5.18 -2.80
N ALA A 75 -4.31 -3.96 -2.76
CA ALA A 75 -4.57 -3.25 -1.52
C ALA A 75 -6.03 -2.84 -1.44
N SER A 76 -6.57 -2.78 -0.23
CA SER A 76 -7.92 -2.29 0.04
C SER A 76 -7.93 -1.42 1.29
N ASN A 77 -8.86 -0.46 1.31
CA ASN A 77 -9.05 0.40 2.48
C ASN A 77 -9.71 -0.41 3.59
N ASN A 78 -9.15 -0.37 4.79
CA ASN A 78 -9.77 -0.98 5.97
C ASN A 78 -10.60 0.06 6.73
N ASN A 79 -9.97 1.19 7.03
CA ASN A 79 -10.58 2.36 7.66
C ASN A 79 -9.77 3.62 7.31
N LEU A 80 -10.02 4.73 8.01
CA LEU A 80 -9.34 6.01 7.77
C LEU A 80 -7.87 6.04 8.24
N SER A 81 -7.45 5.07 9.05
CA SER A 81 -6.09 4.99 9.62
C SER A 81 -5.28 3.82 9.08
N SER A 82 -5.90 2.84 8.43
CA SER A 82 -5.21 1.65 7.92
C SER A 82 -5.78 1.07 6.63
N PHE A 83 -4.95 0.26 5.98
CA PHE A 83 -5.25 -0.51 4.78
C PHE A 83 -4.86 -1.99 4.98
N LEU A 84 -5.39 -2.84 4.09
CA LEU A 84 -4.99 -4.23 3.95
C LEU A 84 -4.21 -4.38 2.64
N ALA A 85 -3.10 -5.12 2.68
CA ALA A 85 -2.33 -5.51 1.51
C ALA A 85 -2.35 -7.04 1.41
N THR A 86 -2.67 -7.56 0.23
CA THR A 86 -2.80 -9.01 -0.02
C THR A 86 -1.90 -9.43 -1.15
N SER A 87 -1.27 -10.60 -1.00
CA SER A 87 -0.43 -11.23 -2.03
C SER A 87 -0.79 -12.70 -2.16
N THR A 88 -0.71 -13.23 -3.37
CA THR A 88 -0.83 -14.68 -3.66
C THR A 88 0.53 -15.37 -3.79
N TYR A 89 1.64 -14.66 -3.56
CA TYR A 89 2.98 -15.22 -3.71
C TYR A 89 3.27 -16.28 -2.64
N THR A 90 3.57 -17.49 -3.05
CA THR A 90 3.77 -18.63 -2.13
C THR A 90 5.24 -18.92 -1.81
N SER A 91 6.18 -18.43 -2.63
CA SER A 91 7.60 -18.81 -2.50
C SER A 91 8.33 -18.13 -1.35
N SER A 92 7.98 -16.88 -1.02
CA SER A 92 8.59 -16.11 0.07
C SER A 92 7.69 -14.97 0.50
N SER A 93 8.08 -14.24 1.54
CA SER A 93 7.52 -12.91 1.79
C SER A 93 7.78 -11.99 0.59
N LEU A 94 6.88 -11.03 0.40
CA LEU A 94 6.90 -10.10 -0.71
C LEU A 94 6.77 -8.67 -0.20
N ASP A 95 7.75 -7.85 -0.52
CA ASP A 95 7.67 -6.42 -0.30
C ASP A 95 6.91 -5.75 -1.44
N VAL A 96 5.85 -5.02 -1.07
CA VAL A 96 5.02 -4.26 -1.99
C VAL A 96 4.98 -2.80 -1.55
N MET A 97 4.85 -1.90 -2.52
CA MET A 97 4.48 -0.51 -2.28
C MET A 97 2.97 -0.38 -2.40
N VAL A 98 2.32 0.02 -1.31
CA VAL A 98 0.89 0.33 -1.32
C VAL A 98 0.72 1.83 -1.47
N TYR A 99 -0.15 2.23 -2.38
CA TYR A 99 -0.55 3.62 -2.58
C TYR A 99 -2.00 3.78 -2.19
N SER A 100 -2.33 4.92 -1.59
CA SER A 100 -3.68 5.23 -1.13
C SER A 100 -3.97 6.72 -1.34
N ILE A 101 -5.16 7.03 -1.81
CA ILE A 101 -5.60 8.41 -2.08
C ILE A 101 -6.92 8.71 -1.38
N GLY A 102 -7.03 9.88 -0.77
CA GLY A 102 -8.17 10.26 0.06
C GLY A 102 -8.04 11.66 0.64
N ARG A 103 -8.94 12.01 1.56
CA ARG A 103 -8.85 13.24 2.38
C ARG A 103 -9.29 12.96 3.80
#